data_AF-A0A1Y0C6Q7-F1
#
_entry.id   AF-A0A1Y0C6Q7-F1
#
_cell.length_a   1.000
_cell.length_b   1.000
_cell.length_c   1.000
_cell.angle_alpha   90.00
_cell.angle_beta   90.00
_cell.angle_gamma   90.00
#
_symmetry.space_group_name_H-M   'P 1'
#
loop_
_entity.id
_entity.type
_entity.pdbx_description
1 polymer ?
#
loop_
_entity_poly.entity_id
_entity_poly.type
_entity_poly.pdbx_seq_one_letter_code
_entity_poly.pdbx_strand_id
1 'polypeptide(L)'
;MSIRGLSAALGLIVLLFGATGTAVADTGTSNGATYTVSSTAVDPANGWKLDVGQISGGDGAVSAAFNAASVASGKTMAAMLNRDEVIRDNATFEAKPAVSFRPTAISQVLTGVYFHRHAAHPLDYVTTVVIDSRNGGPITLDNLFTDEQAGLNRLSEQTKLLFPTVSGTGKPMPDLRGNAPVAENFHNWIPTADGLEIHFEDYQFAHGQPVITVPWSQLTDLLAPDMQVLAR
;
A
#
# COMPACT_ATOMS: atom_id res chain seq x y z
N MET A 1 -22.59 34.73 -48.00
CA MET A 1 -22.25 35.09 -46.61
C MET A 1 -21.57 33.88 -45.98
N SER A 2 -20.27 34.01 -45.71
CA SER A 2 -19.38 32.98 -45.18
C SER A 2 -19.19 33.24 -43.69
N ILE A 3 -19.44 32.25 -42.84
CA ILE A 3 -19.11 32.30 -41.41
C ILE A 3 -17.78 31.56 -41.25
N ARG A 4 -16.73 32.34 -40.96
CA ARG A 4 -15.37 31.86 -40.70
C ARG A 4 -15.31 31.23 -39.31
N GLY A 5 -14.81 30.00 -39.24
CA GLY A 5 -14.44 29.34 -37.99
C GLY A 5 -13.21 30.00 -37.38
N LEU A 6 -13.26 30.24 -36.06
CA LEU A 6 -12.09 30.58 -35.26
C LEU A 6 -11.26 29.30 -35.05
N SER A 7 -10.08 29.24 -35.65
CA SER A 7 -9.03 28.31 -35.26
C SER A 7 -8.31 28.88 -34.03
N ALA A 8 -8.50 28.27 -32.87
CA ALA A 8 -7.68 28.53 -31.70
C ALA A 8 -6.42 27.65 -31.79
N ALA A 9 -5.28 28.26 -32.13
CA ALA A 9 -3.97 27.63 -32.01
C ALA A 9 -3.54 27.67 -30.54
N LEU A 10 -3.60 26.54 -29.84
CA LEU A 10 -2.90 26.37 -28.56
C LEU A 10 -1.44 26.03 -28.85
N GLY A 11 -0.54 26.96 -28.51
CA GLY A 11 0.90 26.76 -28.54
C GLY A 11 1.33 25.75 -27.47
N LEU A 12 1.98 24.67 -27.91
CA LEU A 12 2.68 23.73 -27.05
C LEU A 12 4.02 24.35 -26.63
N ILE A 13 4.09 24.87 -25.42
CA ILE A 13 5.37 25.22 -24.79
C ILE A 13 5.90 23.96 -24.11
N VAL A 14 6.86 23.30 -24.76
CA VAL A 14 7.68 22.26 -24.14
C VAL A 14 8.79 22.97 -23.37
N LEU A 15 8.62 23.11 -22.06
CA LEU A 15 9.70 23.47 -21.16
C LEU A 15 10.46 22.19 -20.79
N LEU A 16 11.54 21.93 -21.53
CA LEU A 16 12.58 20.98 -21.14
C LEU A 16 13.39 21.60 -20.00
N PHE A 17 13.10 21.22 -18.76
CA PHE A 17 14.04 21.41 -17.65
C PHE A 17 14.79 20.10 -17.42
N GLY A 18 16.02 20.07 -17.92
CA GLY A 18 17.03 19.13 -17.44
C GLY A 18 17.49 19.56 -16.05
N ALA A 19 17.22 18.73 -15.06
CA ALA A 19 17.94 18.75 -13.79
C ALA A 19 18.28 17.31 -13.44
N THR A 20 19.53 16.90 -13.65
CA THR A 20 20.12 15.73 -13.01
C THR A 20 20.36 16.06 -11.54
N GLY A 21 19.28 16.22 -10.77
CA GLY A 21 19.36 16.10 -9.33
C GLY A 21 19.57 14.63 -9.03
N THR A 22 20.70 14.26 -8.42
CA THR A 22 20.76 12.99 -7.70
C THR A 22 19.64 13.06 -6.66
N ALA A 23 18.57 12.29 -6.86
CA ALA A 23 17.53 12.14 -5.85
C ALA A 23 18.24 11.81 -4.52
N VAL A 24 17.98 12.61 -3.48
CA VAL A 24 18.42 12.25 -2.14
C VAL A 24 17.80 10.88 -1.87
N ALA A 25 18.63 9.88 -1.58
CA ALA A 25 18.09 8.58 -1.25
C ALA A 25 17.18 8.75 -0.03
N ASP A 26 15.94 8.28 -0.14
CA ASP A 26 15.04 8.28 0.99
C ASP A 26 15.69 7.47 2.11
N THR A 27 15.90 8.08 3.27
CA THR A 27 16.52 7.44 4.43
C THR A 27 15.54 7.45 5.59
N GLY A 28 15.65 6.47 6.47
CA GLY A 28 14.84 6.40 7.68
C GLY A 28 15.54 5.61 8.77
N THR A 29 15.04 5.76 9.99
CA THR A 29 15.59 5.09 11.17
C THR A 29 14.55 4.19 11.79
N SER A 30 14.96 2.98 12.13
CA SER A 30 14.14 2.02 12.87
C SER A 30 15.03 1.18 13.78
N ASN A 31 14.59 0.95 15.01
CA ASN A 31 15.36 0.30 16.08
C ASN A 31 16.78 0.89 16.25
N GLY A 32 16.90 2.21 16.18
CA GLY A 32 18.18 2.94 16.32
C GLY A 32 19.15 2.80 15.14
N ALA A 33 18.77 2.10 14.08
CA ALA A 33 19.58 1.88 12.89
C ALA A 33 19.05 2.69 11.70
N THR A 34 19.94 3.27 10.91
CA THR A 34 19.58 4.04 9.70
C THR A 34 19.65 3.15 8.46
N TYR A 35 18.60 3.22 7.65
CA TYR A 35 18.44 2.50 6.40
C TYR A 35 18.32 3.49 5.24
N THR A 36 18.83 3.08 4.08
CA THR A 36 18.68 3.79 2.81
C THR A 36 17.74 3.01 1.91
N VAL A 37 16.72 3.68 1.41
CA VAL A 37 15.72 3.13 0.49
C VAL A 37 16.20 3.26 -0.94
N SER A 38 15.93 2.22 -1.71
CA SER A 38 16.03 2.19 -3.18
C SER A 38 14.87 1.37 -3.72
N SER A 39 14.74 1.26 -5.03
CA SER A 39 13.84 0.31 -5.66
C SER A 39 14.62 -0.64 -6.57
N THR A 40 14.05 -1.81 -6.80
CA THR A 40 14.55 -2.75 -7.79
C THR A 40 13.40 -3.30 -8.63
N ALA A 41 13.65 -3.47 -9.93
CA ALA A 41 12.70 -4.09 -10.83
C ALA A 41 12.68 -5.60 -10.59
N VAL A 42 11.51 -6.15 -10.30
CA VAL A 42 11.25 -7.58 -10.27
C VAL A 42 10.39 -7.97 -11.47
N ASP A 43 10.77 -9.06 -12.11
CA ASP A 43 9.92 -9.78 -13.06
C ASP A 43 9.35 -10.99 -12.30
N PRO A 44 8.08 -10.95 -11.84
CA PRO A 44 7.44 -12.02 -11.11
C PRO A 44 7.04 -13.20 -12.03
N ALA A 45 7.55 -13.23 -13.26
CA ALA A 45 7.04 -13.97 -14.40
C ALA A 45 5.74 -13.33 -14.95
N ASN A 46 5.46 -13.59 -16.23
CA ASN A 46 4.32 -13.07 -17.00
C ASN A 46 4.53 -11.70 -17.67
N GLY A 47 5.75 -11.15 -17.71
CA GLY A 47 6.09 -10.04 -18.63
C GLY A 47 5.72 -8.63 -18.16
N TRP A 48 5.21 -8.48 -16.93
CA TRP A 48 5.17 -7.19 -16.25
C TRP A 48 6.48 -6.99 -15.48
N LYS A 49 7.01 -5.76 -15.48
CA LYS A 49 8.08 -5.35 -14.58
C LYS A 49 7.46 -4.50 -13.47
N LEU A 50 7.75 -4.86 -12.23
CA LEU A 50 7.27 -4.13 -11.07
C LEU A 50 8.48 -3.60 -10.31
N ASP A 51 8.44 -2.35 -9.88
CA ASP A 51 9.44 -1.85 -8.94
C ASP A 51 8.99 -2.15 -7.52
N VAL A 52 9.86 -2.78 -6.74
CA VAL A 52 9.64 -3.05 -5.32
C VAL A 52 10.71 -2.36 -4.48
N GLY A 53 10.36 -1.94 -3.27
CA GLY A 53 11.29 -1.23 -2.39
C GLY A 53 12.37 -2.17 -1.88
N GLN A 54 13.56 -1.63 -1.72
CA GLN A 54 14.72 -2.30 -1.13
C GLN A 54 15.35 -1.37 -0.10
N ILE A 55 15.86 -1.93 0.98
CA ILE A 55 16.63 -1.21 1.99
C ILE A 55 18.06 -1.75 2.09
N SER A 56 18.97 -0.87 2.45
CA SER A 56 20.37 -1.16 2.74
C SER A 56 20.83 -0.37 3.96
N GLY A 57 21.99 -0.74 4.52
CA GLY A 57 22.44 -0.19 5.81
C GLY A 57 21.76 -0.91 6.99
N GLY A 58 21.72 -0.23 8.13
CA GLY A 58 21.14 -0.72 9.38
C GLY A 58 21.54 -2.15 9.76
N ASP A 59 20.58 -2.92 10.28
CA ASP A 59 20.77 -4.34 10.58
C ASP A 59 20.64 -5.19 9.29
N GLY A 60 21.62 -6.07 9.06
CA GLY A 60 21.70 -6.88 7.84
C GLY A 60 20.60 -7.94 7.74
N ALA A 61 20.18 -8.53 8.86
CA ALA A 61 19.10 -9.52 8.88
C ALA A 61 17.74 -8.85 8.62
N VAL A 62 17.52 -7.68 9.22
CA VAL A 62 16.31 -6.87 8.96
C VAL A 62 16.25 -6.44 7.49
N SER A 63 17.37 -5.95 6.93
CA SER A 63 17.44 -5.56 5.51
C SER A 63 17.15 -6.73 4.59
N ALA A 64 17.75 -7.89 4.85
CA ALA A 64 17.50 -9.10 4.06
C ALA A 64 16.03 -9.55 4.13
N ALA A 65 15.44 -9.54 5.33
CA ALA A 65 14.04 -9.94 5.53
C ALA A 65 13.06 -8.99 4.81
N PHE A 66 13.25 -7.67 4.95
CA PHE A 66 12.43 -6.68 4.25
C PHE A 66 12.56 -6.82 2.74
N ASN A 67 13.78 -6.93 2.22
CA ASN A 67 14.02 -7.05 0.78
C ASN A 67 13.38 -8.32 0.20
N ALA A 68 13.47 -9.44 0.91
CA ALA A 68 12.81 -10.69 0.52
C ALA A 68 11.27 -10.58 0.55
N ALA A 69 10.71 -9.98 1.60
CA ALA A 69 9.27 -9.76 1.74
C ALA A 69 8.73 -8.79 0.67
N SER A 70 9.49 -7.75 0.33
CA SER A 70 9.16 -6.79 -0.72
C SER A 70 9.17 -7.44 -2.12
N VAL A 71 10.10 -8.34 -2.40
CA VAL A 71 10.07 -9.14 -3.64
C VAL A 71 8.88 -10.09 -3.64
N ALA A 72 8.55 -10.70 -2.49
CA ALA A 72 7.39 -11.58 -2.37
C ALA A 72 6.06 -10.83 -2.58
N SER A 73 5.92 -9.60 -2.07
CA SER A 73 4.72 -8.78 -2.28
C SER A 73 4.54 -8.41 -3.76
N GLY A 74 5.62 -8.11 -4.49
CA GLY A 74 5.58 -7.95 -5.94
C GLY A 74 5.09 -9.20 -6.68
N LYS A 75 5.45 -10.41 -6.22
CA LYS A 75 4.93 -11.67 -6.77
C LYS A 75 3.46 -11.89 -6.43
N THR A 76 3.01 -11.51 -5.23
CA THR A 76 1.59 -11.54 -4.85
C THR A 76 0.78 -10.63 -5.75
N MET A 77 1.23 -9.40 -5.99
CA MET A 77 0.57 -8.48 -6.92
C MET A 77 0.48 -9.04 -8.34
N ALA A 78 1.52 -9.74 -8.81
CA ALA A 78 1.46 -10.44 -10.10
C ALA A 78 0.43 -11.57 -10.13
N ALA A 79 0.26 -12.30 -9.02
CA ALA A 79 -0.77 -13.31 -8.89
C ALA A 79 -2.18 -12.68 -8.92
N MET A 80 -2.38 -11.49 -8.34
CA MET A 80 -3.63 -10.74 -8.42
C MET A 80 -3.95 -10.36 -9.89
N LEU A 81 -2.98 -9.81 -10.62
CA LEU A 81 -3.15 -9.50 -12.05
C LEU A 81 -3.56 -10.74 -12.88
N ASN A 82 -2.98 -11.91 -12.56
CA ASN A 82 -3.33 -13.16 -13.22
C ASN A 82 -4.72 -13.66 -12.82
N ARG A 83 -5.08 -13.57 -11.53
CA ARG A 83 -6.42 -13.92 -11.01
C ARG A 83 -7.50 -13.08 -11.67
N ASP A 84 -7.22 -11.82 -11.94
CA ASP A 84 -8.16 -10.87 -12.53
C ASP A 84 -8.15 -10.94 -14.07
N GLU A 85 -7.40 -11.89 -14.65
CA GLU A 85 -7.35 -12.19 -16.09
C GLU A 85 -7.12 -10.94 -16.96
N VAL A 86 -6.25 -10.03 -16.51
CA VAL A 86 -6.04 -8.75 -17.18
C VAL A 86 -5.54 -8.92 -18.62
N ILE A 87 -6.10 -8.14 -19.54
CA ILE A 87 -5.66 -8.10 -20.95
C ILE A 87 -4.30 -7.43 -21.03
N ARG A 88 -3.33 -8.06 -21.68
CA ARG A 88 -1.96 -7.55 -21.76
C ARG A 88 -1.71 -6.69 -23.01
N ASP A 89 -2.36 -7.03 -24.11
CA ASP A 89 -2.24 -6.28 -25.35
C ASP A 89 -2.83 -4.88 -25.18
N ASN A 90 -2.12 -3.85 -25.66
CA ASN A 90 -2.52 -2.45 -25.50
C ASN A 90 -2.79 -2.04 -24.04
N ALA A 91 -2.12 -2.67 -23.08
CA ALA A 91 -2.22 -2.31 -21.67
C ALA A 91 -0.90 -1.79 -21.09
N THR A 92 -1.02 -1.03 -20.01
CA THR A 92 0.09 -0.61 -19.16
C THR A 92 -0.14 -1.12 -17.75
N PHE A 93 0.94 -1.46 -17.07
CA PHE A 93 0.94 -1.69 -15.63
C PHE A 93 2.16 -1.02 -15.02
N GLU A 94 1.94 -0.19 -14.02
CA GLU A 94 3.01 0.47 -13.26
C GLU A 94 2.80 0.18 -11.77
N ALA A 95 3.85 -0.28 -11.08
CA ALA A 95 3.83 -0.50 -9.64
C ALA A 95 4.87 0.39 -8.96
N LYS A 96 4.47 1.05 -7.86
CA LYS A 96 5.27 2.00 -7.11
C LYS A 96 5.35 1.59 -5.63
N PRO A 97 6.55 1.37 -5.08
CA PRO A 97 6.72 1.14 -3.67
C PRO A 97 6.82 2.46 -2.90
N ALA A 98 6.22 2.51 -1.72
CA ALA A 98 6.44 3.53 -0.71
C ALA A 98 6.92 2.85 0.58
N VAL A 99 8.15 3.14 1.00
CA VAL A 99 8.76 2.57 2.21
C VAL A 99 8.64 3.58 3.36
N SER A 100 8.19 3.12 4.53
CA SER A 100 8.03 3.95 5.72
C SER A 100 8.69 3.33 6.95
N PHE A 101 9.02 4.18 7.91
CA PHE A 101 9.77 3.79 9.11
C PHE A 101 9.02 4.24 10.38
N ARG A 102 8.91 3.30 11.32
CA ARG A 102 8.48 3.50 12.70
C ARG A 102 9.58 3.05 13.65
N PRO A 103 9.53 3.40 14.95
CA PRO A 103 10.58 3.04 15.91
C PRO A 103 10.94 1.55 15.94
N THR A 104 9.98 0.66 15.66
CA THR A 104 10.20 -0.80 15.67
C THR A 104 9.65 -1.51 14.42
N ALA A 105 9.29 -0.77 13.37
CA ALA A 105 8.78 -1.38 12.14
C ALA A 105 9.29 -0.66 10.89
N ILE A 106 9.56 -1.44 9.85
CA ILE A 106 9.82 -0.95 8.49
C ILE A 106 8.73 -1.53 7.61
N SER A 107 8.04 -0.66 6.88
CA SER A 107 6.85 -1.06 6.11
C SER A 107 6.96 -0.66 4.64
N GLN A 108 6.25 -1.37 3.78
CA GLN A 108 6.04 -0.99 2.39
C GLN A 108 4.55 -1.01 2.08
N VAL A 109 4.09 -0.01 1.33
CA VAL A 109 2.89 -0.08 0.51
C VAL A 109 3.34 -0.16 -0.94
N LEU A 110 2.97 -1.22 -1.64
CA LEU A 110 3.19 -1.36 -3.08
C LEU A 110 1.85 -1.14 -3.77
N THR A 111 1.74 -0.07 -4.55
CA THR A 111 0.53 0.27 -5.32
C THR A 111 0.78 0.04 -6.79
N GLY A 112 -0.11 -0.71 -7.45
CA GLY A 112 -0.08 -0.99 -8.88
C GLY A 112 -1.29 -0.39 -9.59
N VAL A 113 -1.10 0.19 -10.77
CA VAL A 113 -2.19 0.70 -11.61
C VAL A 113 -2.13 0.00 -12.97
N TYR A 114 -3.17 -0.75 -13.28
CA TYR A 114 -3.39 -1.37 -14.58
C TYR A 114 -4.33 -0.53 -15.43
N PHE A 115 -3.99 -0.32 -16.69
CA PHE A 115 -4.86 0.34 -17.65
C PHE A 115 -4.81 -0.33 -19.00
N HIS A 116 -5.96 -0.77 -19.52
CA HIS A 116 -6.10 -1.25 -20.89
C HIS A 116 -6.69 -0.17 -21.78
N ARG A 117 -6.18 -0.05 -23.01
CA ARG A 117 -6.72 0.88 -24.00
C ARG A 117 -8.21 0.60 -24.22
N HIS A 118 -9.04 1.64 -24.11
CA HIS A 118 -10.51 1.55 -24.19
C HIS A 118 -11.23 1.02 -22.93
N ALA A 119 -10.51 0.76 -21.83
CA ALA A 119 -11.15 0.55 -20.53
C ALA A 119 -11.85 1.83 -20.05
N ALA A 120 -12.96 1.69 -19.33
CA ALA A 120 -13.70 2.82 -18.78
C ALA A 120 -12.92 3.53 -17.66
N HIS A 121 -12.13 2.78 -16.89
CA HIS A 121 -11.26 3.25 -15.81
C HIS A 121 -10.12 2.23 -15.61
N PRO A 122 -9.04 2.58 -14.89
CA PRO A 122 -8.00 1.62 -14.50
C PRO A 122 -8.51 0.58 -13.49
N LEU A 123 -7.67 -0.41 -13.19
CA LEU A 123 -7.77 -1.27 -12.01
C LEU A 123 -6.58 -1.01 -11.10
N ASP A 124 -6.86 -0.87 -9.81
CA ASP A 124 -5.83 -0.57 -8.82
C ASP A 124 -5.51 -1.79 -7.94
N TYR A 125 -4.23 -2.01 -7.66
CA TYR A 125 -3.70 -3.14 -6.89
C TYR A 125 -2.90 -2.64 -5.71
N VAL A 126 -3.01 -3.30 -4.55
CA VAL A 126 -2.22 -2.94 -3.37
C VAL A 126 -1.72 -4.22 -2.69
N THR A 127 -0.49 -4.17 -2.22
CA THR A 127 0.04 -5.15 -1.26
C THR A 127 0.86 -4.40 -0.21
N THR A 128 0.92 -4.91 1.02
CA THR A 128 1.79 -4.33 2.05
C THR A 128 2.79 -5.33 2.62
N VAL A 129 3.83 -4.79 3.24
CA VAL A 129 4.84 -5.53 4.03
C VAL A 129 5.05 -4.76 5.32
N VAL A 130 5.16 -5.47 6.44
CA VAL A 130 5.54 -4.89 7.74
C VAL A 130 6.55 -5.83 8.39
N ILE A 131 7.76 -5.32 8.65
CA ILE A 131 8.85 -6.07 9.30
C ILE A 131 9.15 -5.44 10.65
N ASP A 132 9.19 -6.27 11.70
CA ASP A 132 9.67 -5.89 13.02
C ASP A 132 11.19 -5.69 12.96
N SER A 133 11.63 -4.44 13.10
CA SER A 133 13.04 -4.08 12.98
C SER A 133 13.89 -4.50 14.20
N ARG A 134 13.29 -5.11 15.22
CA ARG A 134 14.00 -5.68 16.38
C ARG A 134 14.58 -7.06 16.09
N ASN A 135 13.93 -7.82 15.20
CA ASN A 135 14.25 -9.23 14.96
C ASN A 135 14.17 -9.65 13.48
N GLY A 136 13.69 -8.80 12.57
CA GLY A 136 13.53 -9.09 11.15
C GLY A 136 12.32 -9.95 10.80
N GLY A 137 11.46 -10.28 11.76
CA GLY A 137 10.23 -11.05 11.53
C GLY A 137 9.10 -10.23 10.92
N PRO A 138 8.20 -10.83 10.13
CA PRO A 138 7.01 -10.15 9.65
C PRO A 138 6.02 -9.90 10.80
N ILE A 139 5.37 -8.74 10.76
CA ILE A 139 4.20 -8.46 11.60
C ILE A 139 2.96 -8.68 10.74
N THR A 140 2.11 -9.59 11.17
CA THR A 140 0.91 -10.07 10.49
C THR A 140 -0.28 -9.97 11.43
N LEU A 141 -1.52 -10.05 10.93
CA LEU A 141 -2.71 -9.87 11.79
C LEU A 141 -2.79 -10.91 12.92
N ASP A 142 -2.30 -12.13 12.68
CA ASP A 142 -2.24 -13.24 13.63
C ASP A 142 -1.27 -13.02 14.80
N ASN A 143 -0.28 -12.13 14.64
CA ASN A 143 0.70 -11.79 15.69
C ASN A 143 0.61 -10.33 16.17
N LEU A 144 -0.18 -9.50 15.48
CA LEU A 144 -0.44 -8.10 15.87
C LEU A 144 -1.28 -8.03 17.15
N PHE A 145 -2.29 -8.89 17.25
CA PHE A 145 -3.25 -8.92 18.35
C PHE A 145 -2.97 -10.07 19.32
N THR A 146 -3.35 -9.90 20.58
CA THR A 146 -3.33 -11.02 21.57
C THR A 146 -4.36 -12.09 21.18
N ASP A 147 -5.51 -11.66 20.65
CA ASP A 147 -6.55 -12.50 20.05
C ASP A 147 -6.85 -11.92 18.66
N GLU A 148 -6.45 -12.66 17.62
CA GLU A 148 -6.61 -12.25 16.23
C GLU A 148 -8.08 -11.95 15.90
N GLN A 149 -9.02 -12.80 16.30
CA GLN A 149 -10.42 -12.63 15.96
C GLN A 149 -11.03 -11.42 16.67
N ALA A 150 -10.64 -11.14 17.91
CA ALA A 150 -11.04 -9.93 18.61
C ALA A 150 -10.51 -8.67 17.89
N GLY A 151 -9.27 -8.71 17.42
CA GLY A 151 -8.69 -7.67 16.57
C GLY A 151 -9.47 -7.46 15.27
N LEU A 152 -9.73 -8.52 14.51
CA LEU A 152 -10.51 -8.48 13.27
C LEU A 152 -11.92 -7.93 13.47
N ASN A 153 -12.58 -8.29 14.59
CA ASN A 153 -13.89 -7.73 14.96
C ASN A 153 -13.78 -6.21 15.17
N ARG A 154 -12.77 -5.75 15.91
CA ARG A 154 -12.56 -4.31 16.13
C ARG A 154 -12.24 -3.57 14.82
N LEU A 155 -11.42 -4.14 13.93
CA LEU A 155 -11.13 -3.53 12.63
C LEU A 155 -12.40 -3.43 11.76
N SER A 156 -13.25 -4.46 11.77
CA SER A 156 -14.56 -4.43 11.11
C SER A 156 -15.45 -3.30 11.62
N GLU A 157 -15.59 -3.18 12.95
CA GLU A 157 -16.38 -2.12 13.59
C GLU A 157 -15.85 -0.73 13.25
N GLN A 158 -14.54 -0.52 13.37
CA GLN A 158 -13.91 0.77 13.07
C GLN A 158 -14.01 1.13 11.59
N THR A 159 -13.90 0.15 10.68
CA THR A 159 -14.09 0.36 9.24
C THR A 159 -15.48 0.89 8.93
N LYS A 160 -16.53 0.31 9.54
CA LYS A 160 -17.92 0.77 9.35
C LYS A 160 -18.11 2.21 9.79
N LEU A 161 -17.37 2.67 10.80
CA LEU A 161 -17.43 4.03 11.31
C LEU A 161 -16.60 5.03 10.50
N LEU A 162 -15.38 4.65 10.12
CA LEU A 162 -14.40 5.55 9.52
C LEU A 162 -14.57 5.68 8.00
N PHE A 163 -14.87 4.59 7.30
CA PHE A 163 -14.98 4.59 5.85
C PHE A 163 -16.00 5.60 5.27
N PRO A 164 -17.17 5.83 5.90
CA PRO A 164 -18.11 6.85 5.44
C PRO A 164 -17.54 8.28 5.41
N THR A 165 -16.53 8.55 6.23
CA THR A 165 -15.87 9.87 6.29
C THR A 165 -14.93 10.09 5.12
N VAL A 166 -14.35 9.02 4.57
CA VAL A 166 -13.47 9.07 3.38
C VAL A 166 -14.25 8.90 2.07
N SER A 167 -15.35 8.14 2.08
CA SER A 167 -16.20 7.90 0.90
C SER A 167 -17.29 8.96 0.68
N GLY A 168 -17.53 9.86 1.65
CA GLY A 168 -18.54 10.90 1.55
C GLY A 168 -19.99 10.43 1.76
N THR A 169 -20.21 9.20 2.22
CA THR A 169 -21.56 8.63 2.44
C THR A 169 -22.19 9.05 3.78
N GLY A 170 -21.38 9.47 4.76
CA GLY A 170 -21.80 10.16 5.98
C GLY A 170 -22.61 9.35 7.01
N LYS A 171 -22.87 8.06 6.78
CA LYS A 171 -23.54 7.15 7.72
C LYS A 171 -22.70 5.89 7.94
N PRO A 172 -22.66 5.33 9.17
CA PRO A 172 -21.98 4.06 9.42
C PRO A 172 -22.39 3.00 8.40
N MET A 173 -21.41 2.25 7.90
CA MET A 173 -21.67 1.21 6.91
C MET A 173 -22.46 0.06 7.54
N PRO A 174 -23.37 -0.58 6.79
CA PRO A 174 -23.94 -1.86 7.20
C PRO A 174 -22.88 -2.97 7.15
N ASP A 175 -23.26 -4.16 7.61
CA ASP A 175 -22.46 -5.37 7.38
C ASP A 175 -22.41 -5.66 5.87
N LEU A 176 -21.19 -5.69 5.33
CA LEU A 176 -20.90 -6.01 3.93
C LEU A 176 -19.82 -7.07 3.89
N ARG A 177 -19.75 -7.84 2.79
CA ARG A 177 -18.69 -8.83 2.62
C ARG A 177 -17.30 -8.24 2.81
N GLY A 178 -17.04 -7.04 2.26
CA GLY A 178 -15.74 -6.37 2.35
C GLY A 178 -15.37 -5.84 3.74
N ASN A 179 -16.30 -5.75 4.69
CA ASN A 179 -16.00 -5.37 6.08
C ASN A 179 -16.22 -6.52 7.07
N ALA A 180 -16.44 -7.75 6.62
CA ALA A 180 -16.54 -8.90 7.50
C ALA A 180 -15.21 -9.12 8.26
N PRO A 181 -15.24 -9.56 9.52
CA PRO A 181 -14.07 -9.71 10.39
C PRO A 181 -13.23 -10.95 10.03
N VAL A 182 -12.66 -10.95 8.83
CA VAL A 182 -11.77 -12.00 8.31
C VAL A 182 -10.46 -11.38 7.84
N ALA A 183 -9.34 -12.08 8.01
CA ALA A 183 -8.00 -11.57 7.70
C ALA A 183 -7.88 -11.04 6.26
N GLU A 184 -8.53 -11.71 5.30
CA GLU A 184 -8.56 -11.30 3.88
C GLU A 184 -9.04 -9.86 3.68
N ASN A 185 -9.96 -9.34 4.51
CA ASN A 185 -10.48 -7.98 4.33
C ASN A 185 -9.57 -6.88 4.90
N PHE A 186 -8.56 -7.24 5.71
CA PHE A 186 -7.73 -6.28 6.46
C PHE A 186 -6.24 -6.54 6.32
N HIS A 187 -5.81 -7.42 5.41
CA HIS A 187 -4.42 -7.88 5.31
C HIS A 187 -3.45 -6.81 4.80
N ASN A 188 -3.93 -5.80 4.10
CA ASN A 188 -3.12 -4.69 3.58
C ASN A 188 -3.14 -3.52 4.57
N TRP A 189 -2.15 -3.49 5.45
CA TRP A 189 -1.99 -2.43 6.44
C TRP A 189 -0.53 -2.06 6.69
N ILE A 190 -0.32 -0.87 7.27
CA ILE A 190 0.95 -0.42 7.83
C ILE A 190 0.74 0.29 9.18
N PRO A 191 1.69 0.24 10.13
CA PRO A 191 1.65 1.06 11.32
C PRO A 191 2.09 2.51 11.01
N THR A 192 1.31 3.48 11.44
CA THR A 192 1.63 4.92 11.37
C THR A 192 1.76 5.52 12.77
N ALA A 193 2.06 6.82 12.86
CA ALA A 193 2.03 7.52 14.14
C ALA A 193 0.62 7.58 14.73
N ASP A 194 -0.39 7.75 13.87
CA ASP A 194 -1.77 8.02 14.30
C ASP A 194 -2.57 6.73 14.54
N GLY A 195 -2.21 5.64 13.87
CA GLY A 195 -2.93 4.39 13.97
C GLY A 195 -2.46 3.30 13.00
N LEU A 196 -3.30 2.29 12.88
CA LEU A 196 -3.19 1.24 11.86
C LEU A 196 -3.83 1.76 10.55
N GLU A 197 -3.01 2.09 9.56
CA GLU A 197 -3.50 2.50 8.24
C GLU A 197 -3.80 1.25 7.41
N ILE A 198 -5.03 1.14 6.92
CA ILE A 198 -5.54 -0.01 6.16
C ILE A 198 -5.83 0.45 4.74
N HIS A 199 -5.28 -0.27 3.77
CA HIS A 199 -5.48 -0.05 2.34
C HIS A 199 -6.43 -1.10 1.80
N PHE A 200 -7.60 -0.70 1.34
CA PHE A 200 -8.56 -1.65 0.78
C PHE A 200 -8.28 -1.89 -0.71
N GLU A 201 -8.52 -3.12 -1.16
CA GLU A 201 -8.40 -3.46 -2.58
C GLU A 201 -9.48 -2.74 -3.41
N ASP A 202 -9.17 -2.50 -4.68
CA ASP A 202 -10.16 -2.01 -5.65
C ASP A 202 -11.38 -2.93 -5.64
N TYR A 203 -12.57 -2.34 -5.71
CA TYR A 203 -13.86 -3.04 -5.61
C TYR A 203 -14.18 -3.75 -4.31
N GLN A 204 -13.36 -3.66 -3.24
CA GLN A 204 -13.77 -4.18 -1.93
C GLN A 204 -15.03 -3.49 -1.39
N PHE A 205 -15.17 -2.17 -1.67
CA PHE A 205 -16.34 -1.38 -1.32
C PHE A 205 -16.88 -0.53 -2.48
N ALA A 206 -15.98 0.03 -3.27
CA ALA A 206 -16.26 0.84 -4.45
C ALA A 206 -15.02 0.80 -5.36
N HIS A 207 -15.11 1.38 -6.54
CA HIS A 207 -13.92 1.58 -7.37
C HIS A 207 -12.92 2.54 -6.69
N GLY A 208 -11.63 2.23 -6.80
CA GLY A 208 -10.49 2.92 -6.22
C GLY A 208 -9.93 2.20 -4.98
N GLN A 209 -8.86 2.76 -4.40
CA GLN A 209 -8.19 2.23 -3.21
C GLN A 209 -8.42 3.13 -2.00
N PRO A 210 -9.58 3.02 -1.34
CA PRO A 210 -9.83 3.79 -0.13
C PRO A 210 -8.88 3.34 0.98
N VAL A 211 -8.44 4.32 1.77
CA VAL A 211 -7.56 4.14 2.91
C VAL A 211 -8.25 4.70 4.14
N ILE A 212 -8.16 3.98 5.26
CA ILE A 212 -8.58 4.49 6.57
C ILE A 212 -7.44 4.29 7.57
N THR A 213 -7.40 5.12 8.61
CA THR A 213 -6.50 4.93 9.74
C THR A 213 -7.32 4.67 10.98
N VAL A 214 -7.22 3.44 11.53
CA VAL A 214 -7.84 3.10 12.81
C VAL A 214 -6.95 3.62 13.94
N PRO A 215 -7.40 4.60 14.74
CA PRO A 215 -6.55 5.21 15.74
C PRO A 215 -6.04 4.19 16.76
N TRP A 216 -4.80 4.33 17.23
CA TRP A 216 -4.24 3.40 18.22
C TRP A 216 -5.08 3.29 19.48
N SER A 217 -5.74 4.39 19.90
CA SER A 217 -6.66 4.40 21.04
C SER A 217 -7.83 3.41 20.93
N GLN A 218 -8.13 2.92 19.73
CA GLN A 218 -9.17 1.92 19.46
C GLN A 218 -8.63 0.48 19.43
N LEU A 219 -7.31 0.28 19.49
CA LEU A 219 -6.65 -1.01 19.29
C LEU A 219 -5.70 -1.42 20.42
N THR A 220 -5.15 -0.47 21.19
CA THR A 220 -4.08 -0.75 22.18
C THR A 220 -4.48 -1.78 23.22
N ASP A 221 -5.77 -1.89 23.57
CA ASP A 221 -6.30 -2.91 24.50
C ASP A 221 -6.26 -4.34 23.95
N LEU A 222 -6.12 -4.49 22.62
CA LEU A 222 -6.13 -5.77 21.91
C LEU A 222 -4.75 -6.17 21.36
N LEU A 223 -3.80 -5.23 21.27
CA LEU A 223 -2.46 -5.50 20.77
C LEU A 223 -1.75 -6.57 21.61
N ALA A 224 -1.00 -7.45 20.96
CA ALA A 224 -0.07 -8.33 21.65
C ALA A 224 0.92 -7.47 22.48
N PRO A 225 1.39 -7.95 23.66
CA PRO A 225 2.25 -7.15 24.55
C PRO A 225 3.46 -6.54 23.83
N ASP A 226 4.13 -7.31 22.97
CA ASP A 226 5.30 -6.85 22.21
C ASP A 226 4.97 -5.93 21.03
N MET A 227 3.69 -5.80 20.67
CA MET A 227 3.18 -4.95 19.58
C MET A 227 2.64 -3.61 20.07
N GLN A 228 2.43 -3.43 21.38
CA GLN A 228 2.03 -2.14 21.96
C GLN A 228 3.02 -0.99 21.64
N VAL A 229 4.27 -1.33 21.33
CA VAL A 229 5.29 -0.35 20.92
C VAL A 229 4.96 0.32 19.58
N LEU A 230 4.16 -0.31 18.71
CA LEU A 230 3.73 0.27 17.43
C LEU A 230 2.83 1.51 17.63
N ALA A 231 2.13 1.56 18.76
CA ALA A 231 1.23 2.66 19.14
C ALA A 231 1.93 3.86 19.81
N ARG A 232 3.27 3.91 19.76
CA ARG A 232 4.09 4.96 20.39
C ARG A 232 4.73 5.90 19.37
#